data_AF-A0A3M7EHU4-F1
#
_entry.id   AF-A0A3M7EHU4-F1
#
_cell.length_a   1.000
_cell.length_b   1.000
_cell.length_c   1.000
_cell.angle_alpha   90.00
_cell.angle_beta   90.00
_cell.angle_gamma   90.00
#
_symmetry.space_group_name_H-M   'P 1'
#
loop_
_entity.id
_entity.type
_entity.pdbx_description
1 polymer ?
#
loop_
_entity_poly.entity_id
_entity_poly.type
_entity_poly.pdbx_seq_one_letter_code
_entity_poly.pdbx_strand_id
1 'polypeptide(L)'
;MQLHGRVPLLRIRKDLSHVQTAEEQLRSFNQHFKPLFPAQNLVEHEAVQLDDQVIPRLNQTISQAKRSSSRTGVLMPNNEQYGLLITNMSPLPMETLVQFKPKWLAQSPNAPAGSKRCRTCALRAQRQAKNQGTATDAQENCPLAMISENAHDRRRAAGATTTDKRLRDYLIDDAQPLLRTLKENQQRFDSSGVLGNVDDNALYDICKAMSLRDCTLFLKHGQLGVEARLSDLDLKQPEKLDKWRAVEEALINEGWYQNREPEEVWKEEKVCLLSI
;
A
#
# COMPACT_ATOMS: atom_id res chain seq x y z
N MET A 1 21.08 23.53 17.29
CA MET A 1 21.56 23.06 15.97
C MET A 1 20.36 23.00 15.03
N GLN A 2 20.16 24.03 14.20
CA GLN A 2 19.15 23.96 13.15
C GLN A 2 19.76 23.15 12.00
N LEU A 3 19.27 21.93 11.81
CA LEU A 3 19.65 21.13 10.65
C LEU A 3 19.04 21.81 9.41
N HIS A 4 19.88 22.32 8.52
CA HIS A 4 19.45 22.87 7.24
C HIS A 4 19.40 21.72 6.21
N GLY A 5 18.21 21.43 5.71
CA GLY A 5 17.93 20.30 4.81
C GLY A 5 16.82 19.38 5.33
N ARG A 6 16.29 18.50 4.47
CA ARG A 6 15.32 17.48 4.91
C ARG A 6 16.05 16.41 5.71
N VAL A 7 15.84 16.42 7.02
CA VAL A 7 16.34 15.37 7.92
C VAL A 7 15.58 14.06 7.62
N PRO A 8 16.26 12.91 7.48
CA PRO A 8 15.61 11.61 7.30
C PRO A 8 14.69 11.30 8.48
N LEU A 9 13.70 10.44 8.25
CA LEU A 9 12.84 9.94 9.32
C LEU A 9 13.43 8.65 9.89
N LEU A 10 13.41 8.48 11.21
CA LEU A 10 13.77 7.22 11.85
C LEU A 10 12.54 6.31 11.93
N ARG A 11 12.61 5.17 11.23
CA ARG A 11 11.61 4.12 11.25
C ARG A 11 12.06 2.99 12.15
N ILE A 12 11.24 2.66 13.15
CA ILE A 12 11.44 1.54 14.06
C ILE A 12 10.20 0.65 14.01
N ARG A 13 10.41 -0.67 14.06
CA ARG A 13 9.32 -1.63 14.05
C ARG A 13 8.52 -1.61 15.36
N LYS A 14 7.32 -2.17 15.29
CA LYS A 14 6.49 -2.43 16.47
C LYS A 14 6.91 -3.75 17.11
N ASP A 15 6.71 -3.87 18.41
CA ASP A 15 6.89 -5.10 19.15
C ASP A 15 5.73 -6.07 18.87
N LEU A 16 5.80 -6.73 17.71
CA LEU A 16 4.84 -7.71 17.26
C LEU A 16 5.62 -8.90 16.70
N SER A 17 5.26 -10.12 17.11
CA SER A 17 5.97 -11.36 16.76
C SER A 17 6.12 -11.61 15.26
N HIS A 18 5.21 -11.09 14.45
CA HIS A 18 5.19 -11.27 12.99
C HIS A 18 5.83 -10.11 12.22
N VAL A 19 6.48 -9.17 12.90
CA VAL A 19 7.16 -8.03 12.28
C VAL A 19 8.67 -8.25 12.34
N GLN A 20 9.26 -8.43 11.16
CA GLN A 20 10.70 -8.58 10.92
C GLN A 20 11.52 -7.44 11.52
N THR A 21 12.77 -7.72 11.87
CA THR A 21 13.74 -6.72 12.36
C THR A 21 14.06 -5.67 11.28
N ALA A 22 14.65 -4.54 11.68
CA ALA A 22 15.07 -3.51 10.72
C ALA A 22 16.04 -4.06 9.66
N GLU A 23 16.99 -4.91 10.06
CA GLU A 23 17.96 -5.53 9.16
C GLU A 23 17.29 -6.50 8.16
N GLU A 24 16.36 -7.33 8.64
CA GLU A 24 15.61 -8.26 7.79
C GLU A 24 14.73 -7.50 6.78
N GLN A 25 14.09 -6.41 7.21
CA GLN A 25 13.30 -5.53 6.34
C GLN A 25 14.19 -4.90 5.26
N LEU A 26 15.37 -4.37 5.64
CA LEU A 26 16.30 -3.75 4.69
C LEU A 26 16.87 -4.78 3.70
N ARG A 27 17.26 -5.96 4.18
CA ARG A 27 17.75 -7.06 3.33
C ARG A 27 16.69 -7.46 2.31
N SER A 28 15.46 -7.70 2.77
CA SER A 28 14.34 -8.08 1.90
C SER A 28 14.02 -6.99 0.89
N PHE A 29 14.02 -5.72 1.31
CA PHE A 29 13.81 -4.58 0.43
C PHE A 29 14.87 -4.52 -0.69
N ASN A 30 16.15 -4.57 -0.31
CA ASN A 30 17.26 -4.50 -1.25
C ASN A 30 17.28 -5.67 -2.23
N GLN A 31 16.92 -6.87 -1.78
CA GLN A 31 16.95 -8.07 -2.59
C GLN A 31 15.75 -8.18 -3.54
N HIS A 32 14.54 -7.82 -3.08
CA HIS A 32 13.30 -8.15 -3.80
C HIS A 32 12.58 -6.97 -4.42
N PHE A 33 12.71 -5.76 -3.87
CA PHE A 33 11.90 -4.62 -4.30
C PHE A 33 12.74 -3.50 -4.91
N LYS A 34 13.92 -3.20 -4.35
CA LYS A 34 14.84 -2.19 -4.90
C LYS A 34 15.20 -2.41 -6.37
N PRO A 35 15.48 -3.65 -6.84
CA PRO A 35 15.83 -3.88 -8.25
C PRO A 35 14.66 -3.71 -9.22
N LEU A 36 13.42 -3.65 -8.74
CA LEU A 36 12.23 -3.59 -9.59
C LEU A 36 11.92 -2.17 -10.10
N PHE A 37 12.47 -1.14 -9.44
CA PHE A 37 12.11 0.26 -9.69
C PHE A 37 13.36 1.13 -9.74
N PRO A 38 13.32 2.24 -10.51
CA PRO A 38 14.36 3.26 -10.43
C PRO A 38 14.48 3.83 -9.01
N ALA A 39 15.70 4.16 -8.58
CA ALA A 39 15.95 4.67 -7.23
C ALA A 39 15.13 5.93 -6.90
N GLN A 40 14.92 6.82 -7.88
CA GLN A 40 14.11 8.03 -7.68
C GLN A 40 12.63 7.75 -7.38
N ASN A 41 12.14 6.54 -7.68
CA ASN A 41 10.78 6.12 -7.39
C ASN A 41 10.63 5.34 -6.09
N LEU A 42 11.67 5.29 -5.26
CA LEU A 42 11.67 4.58 -3.99
C LEU A 42 11.97 5.53 -2.83
N VAL A 43 11.28 5.31 -1.71
CA VAL A 43 11.77 5.76 -0.41
C VAL A 43 12.98 4.90 -0.08
N GLU A 44 14.14 5.56 0.03
CA GLU A 44 15.39 4.89 0.33
C GLU A 44 15.48 4.61 1.82
N HIS A 45 16.20 3.54 2.16
CA HIS A 45 16.39 3.06 3.51
C HIS A 45 17.88 2.86 3.79
N GLU A 46 18.31 3.27 4.98
CA GLU A 46 19.66 3.04 5.50
C GLU A 46 19.55 2.52 6.94
N ALA A 47 20.25 1.43 7.26
CA ALA A 47 20.27 0.91 8.63
C ALA A 47 21.19 1.75 9.50
N VAL A 48 20.73 2.08 10.70
CA VAL A 48 21.54 2.76 11.73
C VAL A 48 21.48 1.98 13.02
N GLN A 49 22.64 1.82 13.66
CA GLN A 49 22.73 1.20 14.97
C GLN A 49 22.15 2.14 16.02
N LEU A 50 21.35 1.58 16.93
CA LEU A 50 20.72 2.28 18.02
C LEU A 50 21.52 2.08 19.30
N ASP A 51 21.69 3.15 20.07
CA ASP A 51 22.18 3.05 21.44
C ASP A 51 21.08 2.44 22.34
N ASP A 52 21.49 1.69 23.38
CA ASP A 52 20.61 1.00 24.32
C ASP A 52 19.57 1.93 24.99
N GLN A 53 19.83 3.25 25.01
CA GLN A 53 18.92 4.25 25.58
C GLN A 53 17.85 4.76 24.58
N VAL A 54 18.00 4.51 23.27
CA VAL A 54 17.09 5.05 22.25
C VAL A 54 15.69 4.45 22.38
N ILE A 55 15.56 3.13 22.38
CA ILE A 55 14.25 2.46 22.44
C ILE A 55 13.51 2.77 23.75
N PRO A 56 14.13 2.68 24.95
CA PRO A 56 13.47 3.04 26.19
C PRO A 56 12.92 4.47 26.18
N ARG A 57 13.71 5.45 25.69
CA ARG A 57 13.27 6.85 25.61
C ARG A 57 12.11 7.03 24.63
N LEU A 58 12.18 6.40 23.46
CA LEU A 58 11.09 6.48 22.49
C LEU A 58 9.81 5.82 23.01
N ASN A 59 9.91 4.68 23.72
CA ASN A 59 8.77 4.03 24.36
C ASN A 59 8.14 4.91 25.45
N GLN A 60 8.96 5.62 26.24
CA GLN A 60 8.47 6.60 27.22
C GLN A 60 7.70 7.74 26.53
N THR A 61 8.26 8.32 25.46
CA THR A 61 7.61 9.40 24.69
C THR A 61 6.30 8.93 24.06
N ILE A 62 6.30 7.76 23.41
CA ILE A 62 5.14 7.21 22.72
C ILE A 62 4.01 6.86 23.69
N SER A 63 4.32 6.44 24.91
CA SER A 63 3.32 6.12 25.93
C SER A 63 2.54 7.35 26.41
N GLN A 64 3.15 8.53 26.29
CA GLN A 64 2.53 9.81 26.66
C GLN A 64 1.86 10.51 25.46
N ALA A 65 2.14 10.06 24.24
CA ALA A 65 1.59 10.65 23.03
C ALA A 65 0.10 10.28 22.85
N LYS A 66 -0.70 11.25 22.40
CA LYS A 66 -2.08 10.99 21.99
C LYS A 66 -2.09 10.13 20.72
N ARG A 67 -2.61 8.91 20.82
CA ARG A 67 -2.66 7.93 19.71
C ARG A 67 -4.07 7.39 19.52
N SER A 68 -4.34 6.86 18.34
CA SER A 68 -5.60 6.17 18.08
C SER A 68 -5.75 4.95 18.99
N SER A 69 -6.99 4.61 19.39
CA SER A 69 -7.29 3.47 20.26
C SER A 69 -6.65 2.16 19.79
N SER A 70 -6.64 1.91 18.48
CA SER A 70 -6.01 0.73 17.85
C SER A 70 -4.48 0.68 17.94
N ARG A 71 -3.83 1.75 18.44
CA ARG A 71 -2.37 1.89 18.56
C ARG A 71 -1.94 2.18 20.00
N THR A 72 -2.87 2.42 20.92
CA THR A 72 -2.59 2.57 22.34
C THR A 72 -1.93 1.29 22.86
N GLY A 73 -0.85 1.45 23.63
CA GLY A 73 -0.08 0.32 24.19
C GLY A 73 0.87 -0.38 23.21
N VAL A 74 0.86 -0.04 21.92
CA VAL A 74 1.80 -0.63 20.95
C VAL A 74 3.17 0.07 21.03
N LEU A 75 4.17 -0.65 21.52
CA LEU A 75 5.54 -0.16 21.75
C LEU A 75 6.53 -0.70 20.71
N MET A 76 7.79 -0.27 20.84
CA MET A 76 8.95 -0.81 20.12
C MET A 76 9.65 -1.87 20.99
N PRO A 77 10.24 -2.90 20.40
CA PRO A 77 10.90 -3.97 21.15
C PRO A 77 12.21 -3.47 21.78
N ASN A 78 12.39 -3.67 23.08
CA ASN A 78 13.58 -3.19 23.81
C ASN A 78 14.90 -3.81 23.35
N ASN A 79 14.84 -4.94 22.62
CA ASN A 79 16.01 -5.61 22.06
C ASN A 79 16.30 -5.24 20.60
N GLU A 80 15.59 -4.24 20.04
CA GLU A 80 15.89 -3.75 18.68
C GLU A 80 17.21 -2.98 18.67
N GLN A 81 18.17 -3.48 17.89
CA GLN A 81 19.52 -2.91 17.80
C GLN A 81 19.67 -1.94 16.62
N TYR A 82 18.76 -2.00 15.65
CA TYR A 82 18.84 -1.18 14.44
C TYR A 82 17.52 -0.47 14.14
N GLY A 83 17.62 0.75 13.65
CA GLY A 83 16.53 1.49 13.02
C GLY A 83 16.81 1.68 11.53
N LEU A 84 15.79 2.13 10.79
CA LEU A 84 15.95 2.54 9.39
C LEU A 84 15.80 4.05 9.28
N LEU A 85 16.84 4.74 8.80
CA LEU A 85 16.68 6.09 8.28
C LEU A 85 16.03 6.00 6.90
N ILE A 86 14.93 6.73 6.72
CA ILE A 86 14.15 6.69 5.49
C ILE A 86 14.04 8.08 4.86
N THR A 87 13.92 8.14 3.53
CA THR A 87 13.68 9.40 2.81
C THR A 87 12.48 10.14 3.42
N ASN A 88 12.69 11.38 3.83
CA ASN A 88 11.62 12.20 4.38
C ASN A 88 10.79 12.85 3.26
N MET A 89 9.56 12.35 3.09
CA MET A 89 8.59 12.87 2.13
C MET A 89 7.63 13.91 2.74
N SER A 90 7.79 14.32 3.99
CA SER A 90 6.96 15.36 4.60
C SER A 90 7.03 16.66 3.79
N PRO A 91 5.88 17.32 3.55
CA PRO A 91 5.85 18.56 2.79
C PRO A 91 6.49 19.69 3.60
N LEU A 92 7.30 20.51 2.94
CA LEU A 92 7.73 21.82 3.41
C LEU A 92 6.60 22.85 3.22
N PRO A 93 6.72 24.06 3.80
CA PRO A 93 5.81 25.15 3.45
C PRO A 93 5.73 25.34 1.93
N MET A 94 4.52 25.53 1.41
CA MET A 94 4.20 25.63 -0.03
C MET A 94 4.25 24.33 -0.84
N GLU A 95 4.54 23.18 -0.22
CA GLU A 95 4.44 21.89 -0.89
C GLU A 95 3.13 21.19 -0.58
N THR A 96 2.61 20.45 -1.58
CA THR A 96 1.44 19.59 -1.38
C THR A 96 1.88 18.14 -1.41
N LEU A 97 1.50 17.37 -0.39
CA LEU A 97 1.72 15.93 -0.34
C LEU A 97 0.40 15.18 -0.40
N VAL A 98 0.35 14.17 -1.27
CA VAL A 98 -0.69 13.15 -1.31
C VAL A 98 -0.04 11.80 -1.09
N GLN A 99 -0.66 10.97 -0.26
CA GLN A 99 -0.29 9.58 -0.07
C GLN A 99 -1.50 8.69 -0.34
N PHE A 100 -1.32 7.66 -1.16
CA PHE A 100 -2.36 6.67 -1.40
C PHE A 100 -1.75 5.30 -1.68
N LYS A 101 -2.58 4.26 -1.57
CA LYS A 101 -2.18 2.90 -1.92
C LYS A 101 -2.70 2.58 -3.32
N PRO A 102 -1.83 2.25 -4.30
CA PRO A 102 -2.28 1.87 -5.64
C PRO A 102 -3.14 0.60 -5.65
N LYS A 103 -2.97 -0.27 -4.64
CA LYS A 103 -3.70 -1.54 -4.50
C LYS A 103 -3.51 -2.46 -5.70
N TRP A 104 -4.55 -3.19 -6.09
CA TRP A 104 -4.54 -4.21 -7.13
C TRP A 104 -4.67 -3.56 -8.51
N LEU A 105 -3.56 -3.32 -9.20
CA LEU A 105 -3.55 -2.68 -10.53
C LEU A 105 -3.93 -3.64 -11.66
N ALA A 106 -4.15 -4.91 -11.34
CA ALA A 106 -4.77 -5.91 -12.19
C ALA A 106 -5.91 -6.60 -11.42
N GLN A 107 -6.85 -7.18 -12.15
CA GLN A 107 -7.90 -7.98 -11.52
C GLN A 107 -7.29 -9.22 -10.83
N SER A 108 -7.92 -9.67 -9.74
CA SER A 108 -7.53 -10.92 -9.07
C SER A 108 -7.60 -12.09 -10.05
N PRO A 109 -6.57 -12.98 -10.09
CA PRO A 109 -6.64 -14.21 -10.89
C PRO A 109 -7.80 -15.12 -10.50
N ASN A 110 -8.27 -15.04 -9.25
CA ASN A 110 -9.40 -15.83 -8.75
C ASN A 110 -10.75 -15.11 -8.87
N ALA A 111 -10.80 -13.90 -9.43
CA ALA A 111 -12.06 -13.19 -9.62
C ALA A 111 -12.97 -13.96 -10.61
N PRO A 112 -14.27 -14.13 -10.33
CA PRO A 112 -15.19 -14.83 -11.21
C PRO A 112 -15.34 -14.15 -12.57
N ALA A 113 -15.67 -14.93 -13.60
CA ALA A 113 -16.11 -14.39 -14.89
C ALA A 113 -17.32 -13.46 -14.70
N GLY A 114 -17.39 -12.40 -15.51
CA GLY A 114 -18.46 -11.41 -15.43
C GLY A 114 -18.42 -10.51 -14.20
N SER A 115 -17.28 -10.44 -13.49
CA SER A 115 -17.08 -9.50 -12.38
C SER A 115 -17.42 -8.05 -12.77
N LYS A 116 -18.21 -7.39 -11.93
CA LYS A 116 -18.57 -5.97 -12.01
C LYS A 116 -17.72 -5.09 -11.09
N ARG A 117 -16.98 -5.69 -10.16
CA ARG A 117 -15.98 -5.03 -9.31
C ARG A 117 -14.59 -5.63 -9.51
N CYS A 118 -13.55 -4.80 -9.44
CA CYS A 118 -12.19 -5.27 -9.22
C CYS A 118 -12.04 -5.71 -7.76
N ARG A 119 -11.03 -6.52 -7.43
CA ARG A 119 -10.80 -7.00 -6.05
C ARG A 119 -10.83 -5.90 -5.00
N THR A 120 -10.23 -4.75 -5.30
CA THR A 120 -10.19 -3.60 -4.38
C THR A 120 -11.57 -3.01 -4.16
N CYS A 121 -12.37 -2.86 -5.22
CA CYS A 121 -13.74 -2.35 -5.13
C CYS A 121 -14.68 -3.35 -4.44
N ALA A 122 -14.53 -4.65 -4.72
CA ALA A 122 -15.29 -5.72 -4.04
C ALA A 122 -15.01 -5.71 -2.53
N LEU A 123 -13.74 -5.62 -2.13
CA LEU A 123 -13.36 -5.55 -0.71
C LEU A 123 -13.84 -4.27 -0.04
N ARG A 124 -13.83 -3.13 -0.75
CA ARG A 124 -14.40 -1.87 -0.26
C ARG A 124 -15.90 -2.02 0.02
N ALA A 125 -16.66 -2.57 -0.93
CA ALA A 125 -18.09 -2.79 -0.78
C ALA A 125 -18.40 -3.69 0.43
N GLN A 126 -17.70 -4.83 0.56
CA GLN A 126 -17.84 -5.74 1.69
C GLN A 126 -17.57 -5.05 3.03
N ARG A 127 -16.47 -4.27 3.12
CA ARG A 127 -16.13 -3.54 4.34
C ARG A 127 -17.14 -2.46 4.67
N GLN A 128 -17.66 -1.76 3.66
CA GLN A 128 -18.69 -0.75 3.88
C GLN A 128 -19.95 -1.38 4.45
N ALA A 129 -20.40 -2.51 3.91
CA ALA A 129 -21.52 -3.28 4.45
C ALA A 129 -21.29 -3.76 5.89
N LYS A 130 -20.04 -4.10 6.24
CA LYS A 130 -19.65 -4.52 7.60
C LYS A 130 -19.32 -3.35 8.55
N ASN A 131 -19.51 -2.09 8.13
CA ASN A 131 -19.09 -0.89 8.89
C ASN A 131 -17.59 -0.88 9.26
N GLN A 132 -16.75 -1.43 8.39
CA GLN A 132 -15.30 -1.60 8.55
C GLN A 132 -14.50 -0.78 7.51
N GLY A 133 -15.09 0.31 7.01
CA GLY A 133 -14.43 1.18 6.03
C GLY A 133 -13.12 1.76 6.55
N THR A 134 -12.15 1.91 5.66
CA THR A 134 -10.84 2.52 5.96
C THR A 134 -10.69 3.89 5.30
N ALA A 135 -9.71 4.68 5.73
CA ALA A 135 -9.38 5.95 5.06
C ALA A 135 -9.02 5.77 3.58
N THR A 136 -8.42 4.63 3.21
CA THR A 136 -8.18 4.29 1.79
C THR A 136 -9.47 3.97 1.04
N ASP A 137 -10.44 3.34 1.71
CA ASP A 137 -11.74 3.03 1.10
C ASP A 137 -12.53 4.33 0.80
N ALA A 138 -12.41 5.34 1.66
CA ALA A 138 -13.04 6.65 1.51
C ALA A 138 -12.50 7.47 0.32
N GLN A 139 -11.34 7.12 -0.24
CA GLN A 139 -10.84 7.77 -1.46
C GLN A 139 -11.65 7.36 -2.70
N GLU A 140 -12.49 6.32 -2.61
CA GLU A 140 -13.34 5.84 -3.71
C GLU A 140 -12.58 5.73 -5.05
N ASN A 141 -11.33 5.26 -4.99
CA ASN A 141 -10.50 5.10 -6.16
C ASN A 141 -10.60 3.66 -6.69
N CYS A 142 -10.76 3.49 -8.00
CA CYS A 142 -10.63 2.20 -8.67
C CYS A 142 -9.20 2.04 -9.22
N PRO A 143 -8.40 1.11 -8.70
CA PRO A 143 -7.05 0.85 -9.21
C PRO A 143 -6.98 0.55 -10.71
N LEU A 144 -7.97 -0.17 -11.26
CA LEU A 144 -8.01 -0.45 -12.70
C LEU A 144 -8.27 0.82 -13.53
N ALA A 145 -9.08 1.75 -13.02
CA ALA A 145 -9.30 3.04 -13.67
C ALA A 145 -8.04 3.91 -13.64
N MET A 146 -7.25 3.85 -12.55
CA MET A 146 -6.00 4.60 -12.41
C MET A 146 -4.93 4.23 -13.46
N ILE A 147 -4.97 2.99 -13.95
CA ILE A 147 -4.04 2.47 -14.96
C ILE A 147 -4.74 2.09 -16.29
N SER A 148 -5.94 2.61 -16.51
CA SER A 148 -6.68 2.38 -17.76
C SER A 148 -5.93 3.00 -18.93
N GLU A 149 -5.98 2.37 -20.10
CA GLU A 149 -5.47 2.99 -21.35
C GLU A 149 -6.27 4.26 -21.72
N ASN A 150 -7.54 4.34 -21.27
CA ASN A 150 -8.39 5.49 -21.49
C ASN A 150 -8.08 6.61 -20.47
N ALA A 151 -7.59 7.75 -20.96
CA ALA A 151 -7.27 8.92 -20.15
C ALA A 151 -8.47 9.47 -19.37
N HIS A 152 -9.71 9.27 -19.84
CA HIS A 152 -10.91 9.68 -19.11
C HIS A 152 -11.08 8.91 -17.80
N ASP A 153 -10.85 7.60 -17.80
CA ASP A 153 -10.91 6.78 -16.59
C ASP A 153 -9.80 7.17 -15.60
N ARG A 154 -8.60 7.43 -16.12
CA ARG A 154 -7.48 7.92 -15.30
C ARG A 154 -7.77 9.27 -14.68
N ARG A 155 -8.38 10.21 -15.41
CA ARG A 155 -8.83 11.51 -14.88
C ARG A 155 -9.80 11.35 -13.72
N ARG A 156 -10.79 10.45 -13.84
CA ARG A 156 -11.75 10.16 -12.76
C ARG A 156 -11.03 9.63 -11.52
N ALA A 157 -10.16 8.64 -11.69
CA ALA A 157 -9.40 8.03 -10.59
C ALA A 157 -8.41 9.02 -9.92
N ALA A 158 -7.73 9.85 -10.71
CA ALA A 158 -6.84 10.89 -10.22
C ALA A 158 -7.61 11.98 -9.46
N GLY A 159 -8.80 12.38 -9.95
CA GLY A 159 -9.68 13.34 -9.29
C GLY A 159 -10.15 12.88 -7.91
N ALA A 160 -10.40 11.58 -7.74
CA ALA A 160 -10.74 10.99 -6.44
C ALA A 160 -9.54 10.93 -5.48
N THR A 161 -8.31 10.97 -6.02
CA THR A 161 -7.06 10.87 -5.24
C THR A 161 -6.58 12.23 -4.74
N THR A 162 -6.73 13.29 -5.54
CA THR A 162 -6.20 14.62 -5.20
C THR A 162 -6.94 15.78 -5.87
N THR A 163 -7.04 16.88 -5.11
CA THR A 163 -7.53 18.17 -5.59
C THR A 163 -6.43 19.06 -6.18
N ASP A 164 -5.15 18.72 -6.00
CA ASP A 164 -4.03 19.44 -6.62
C ASP A 164 -3.96 19.11 -8.11
N LYS A 165 -4.00 20.16 -8.95
CA LYS A 165 -4.02 20.00 -10.41
C LYS A 165 -2.74 19.35 -10.95
N ARG A 166 -1.56 19.73 -10.46
CA ARG A 166 -0.29 19.18 -10.94
C ARG A 166 -0.14 17.71 -10.57
N LEU A 167 -0.56 17.33 -9.37
CA LEU A 167 -0.58 15.93 -8.95
C LEU A 167 -1.59 15.10 -9.74
N ARG A 168 -2.76 15.66 -10.08
CA ARG A 168 -3.71 15.00 -10.98
C ARG A 168 -3.12 14.78 -12.37
N ASP A 169 -2.56 15.82 -12.98
CA ASP A 169 -1.97 15.75 -14.31
C ASP A 169 -0.83 14.70 -14.34
N TYR A 170 0.02 14.69 -13.31
CA TYR A 170 1.06 13.68 -13.14
C TYR A 170 0.50 12.24 -13.06
N LEU A 171 -0.56 12.02 -12.28
CA LEU A 171 -1.22 10.69 -12.18
C LEU A 171 -1.79 10.20 -13.51
N ILE A 172 -2.33 11.13 -14.31
CA ILE A 172 -2.95 10.81 -15.59
C ILE A 172 -1.89 10.36 -16.61
N ASP A 173 -0.69 10.95 -16.60
CA ASP A 173 0.29 10.71 -17.66
C ASP A 173 1.63 10.20 -17.11
N ASP A 174 2.38 11.04 -16.40
CA ASP A 174 3.78 10.76 -16.00
C ASP A 174 3.93 9.61 -14.98
N ALA A 175 2.89 9.29 -14.20
CA ALA A 175 2.90 8.18 -13.26
C ALA A 175 2.75 6.81 -13.94
N GLN A 176 2.29 6.76 -15.20
CA GLN A 176 1.90 5.52 -15.85
C GLN A 176 3.03 4.51 -16.01
N PRO A 177 4.29 4.88 -16.35
CA PRO A 177 5.39 3.92 -16.38
C PRO A 177 5.62 3.24 -15.02
N LEU A 178 5.62 4.01 -13.92
CA LEU A 178 5.78 3.46 -12.56
C LEU A 178 4.64 2.51 -12.19
N LEU A 179 3.39 2.92 -12.47
CA LEU A 179 2.21 2.09 -12.19
C LEU A 179 2.18 0.82 -13.05
N ARG A 180 2.64 0.87 -14.31
CA ARG A 180 2.76 -0.30 -15.19
C ARG A 180 3.80 -1.28 -14.68
N THR A 181 5.00 -0.81 -14.33
CA THR A 181 6.02 -1.65 -13.69
C THR A 181 5.51 -2.30 -12.41
N LEU A 182 4.76 -1.55 -11.58
CA LEU A 182 4.13 -2.07 -10.37
C LEU A 182 3.10 -3.17 -10.71
N LYS A 183 2.20 -2.92 -11.65
CA LYS A 183 1.19 -3.89 -12.13
C LYS A 183 1.84 -5.16 -12.66
N GLU A 184 2.84 -5.03 -13.53
CA GLU A 184 3.53 -6.17 -14.15
C GLU A 184 4.18 -7.05 -13.09
N ASN A 185 4.84 -6.46 -12.09
CA ASN A 185 5.41 -7.24 -10.99
C ASN A 185 4.33 -7.83 -10.07
N GLN A 186 3.21 -7.14 -9.83
CA GLN A 186 2.07 -7.71 -9.09
C GLN A 186 1.48 -8.95 -9.79
N GLN A 187 1.45 -8.99 -11.12
CA GLN A 187 0.96 -10.13 -11.90
C GLN A 187 2.01 -11.23 -12.03
N ARG A 188 3.29 -10.86 -12.24
CA ARG A 188 4.40 -11.80 -12.36
C ARG A 188 4.56 -12.66 -11.11
N PHE A 189 4.44 -12.05 -9.93
CA PHE A 189 4.57 -12.75 -8.65
C PHE A 189 3.27 -13.43 -8.18
N ASP A 190 2.16 -13.25 -8.88
CA ASP A 190 0.89 -13.89 -8.52
C ASP A 190 0.04 -14.13 -9.77
N SER A 191 0.44 -15.16 -10.51
CA SER A 191 -0.20 -15.55 -11.77
C SER A 191 -1.48 -16.36 -11.55
N SER A 192 -1.58 -17.08 -10.43
CA SER A 192 -2.65 -18.07 -10.16
C SER A 192 -3.60 -17.64 -9.04
N GLY A 193 -3.27 -16.58 -8.31
CA GLY A 193 -4.04 -16.11 -7.16
C GLY A 193 -3.84 -16.98 -5.92
N VAL A 194 -4.34 -16.49 -4.80
CA VAL A 194 -4.18 -17.14 -3.48
C VAL A 194 -4.96 -18.45 -3.34
N LEU A 195 -5.96 -18.67 -4.20
CA LEU A 195 -6.76 -19.91 -4.27
C LEU A 195 -6.21 -20.92 -5.30
N GLY A 196 -5.13 -20.58 -6.02
CA GLY A 196 -4.45 -21.51 -6.91
C GLY A 196 -3.66 -22.57 -6.16
N ASN A 197 -2.90 -23.38 -6.91
CA ASN A 197 -1.91 -24.28 -6.32
C ASN A 197 -0.74 -23.45 -5.80
N VAL A 198 -0.49 -23.48 -4.49
CA VAL A 198 0.52 -22.66 -3.82
C VAL A 198 1.53 -23.59 -3.14
N ASP A 199 2.62 -23.90 -3.84
CA ASP A 199 3.82 -24.47 -3.24
C ASP A 199 4.67 -23.38 -2.54
N ASP A 200 5.80 -23.75 -1.95
CA ASP A 200 6.65 -22.82 -1.20
C ASP A 200 7.19 -21.65 -2.06
N ASN A 201 7.55 -21.92 -3.33
CA ASN A 201 8.04 -20.90 -4.24
C ASN A 201 6.92 -19.93 -4.63
N ALA A 202 5.75 -20.47 -4.97
CA ALA A 202 4.55 -19.71 -5.28
C ALA A 202 4.10 -18.87 -4.06
N LEU A 203 4.18 -19.42 -2.85
CA LEU A 203 3.86 -18.70 -1.63
C LEU A 203 4.77 -17.49 -1.42
N TYR A 204 6.07 -17.69 -1.66
CA TYR A 204 7.05 -16.62 -1.55
C TYR A 204 6.82 -15.51 -2.58
N ASP A 205 6.47 -15.85 -3.81
CA ASP A 205 6.10 -14.88 -4.82
C ASP A 205 4.78 -14.16 -4.48
N ILE A 206 3.75 -14.88 -4.02
CA ILE A 206 2.52 -14.27 -3.52
C ILE A 206 2.82 -13.26 -2.41
N CYS A 207 3.75 -13.56 -1.49
CA CYS A 207 4.17 -12.63 -0.46
C CYS A 207 4.74 -11.32 -1.04
N LYS A 208 5.57 -11.40 -2.10
CA LYS A 208 6.05 -10.22 -2.84
C LYS A 208 4.91 -9.47 -3.51
N ALA A 209 4.00 -10.17 -4.19
CA ALA A 209 2.84 -9.56 -4.83
C ALA A 209 1.97 -8.81 -3.81
N MET A 210 1.73 -9.41 -2.64
CA MET A 210 0.96 -8.81 -1.56
C MET A 210 1.67 -7.61 -0.90
N SER A 211 3.00 -7.58 -0.88
CA SER A 211 3.77 -6.37 -0.52
C SER A 211 3.54 -5.25 -1.54
N LEU A 212 3.67 -5.55 -2.83
CA LEU A 212 3.45 -4.60 -3.92
C LEU A 212 2.00 -4.07 -3.99
N ARG A 213 1.02 -4.82 -3.51
CA ARG A 213 -0.39 -4.39 -3.44
C ARG A 213 -0.71 -3.57 -2.19
N ASP A 214 0.14 -3.61 -1.18
CA ASP A 214 -0.07 -2.90 0.08
C ASP A 214 0.92 -1.75 0.32
N CYS A 215 1.81 -1.49 -0.65
CA CYS A 215 2.71 -0.35 -0.67
C CYS A 215 1.95 0.98 -0.76
N THR A 216 2.63 2.05 -0.37
CA THR A 216 2.11 3.43 -0.43
C THR A 216 2.88 4.22 -1.49
N LEU A 217 2.18 4.94 -2.36
CA LEU A 217 2.77 5.92 -3.26
C LEU A 217 2.62 7.32 -2.66
N PHE A 218 3.76 7.96 -2.40
CA PHE A 218 3.85 9.37 -2.02
C PHE A 218 4.02 10.21 -3.28
N LEU A 219 3.14 11.19 -3.47
CA LEU A 219 3.21 12.19 -4.53
C LEU A 219 3.33 13.56 -3.90
N LYS A 220 4.46 14.22 -4.14
CA LYS A 220 4.75 15.54 -3.58
C LYS A 220 4.97 16.55 -4.69
N HIS A 221 4.14 17.59 -4.70
CA HIS A 221 4.28 18.73 -5.58
C HIS A 221 5.03 19.84 -4.84
N GLY A 222 6.22 20.18 -5.33
CA GLY A 222 7.04 21.29 -4.84
C GLY A 222 7.57 22.15 -5.99
N GLN A 223 8.50 23.06 -5.68
CA GLN A 223 9.02 24.05 -6.65
C GLN A 223 9.69 23.42 -7.88
N LEU A 224 10.28 22.23 -7.71
CA LEU A 224 11.01 21.52 -8.78
C LEU A 224 10.11 20.55 -9.57
N GLY A 225 8.81 20.52 -9.30
CA GLY A 225 7.86 19.62 -9.94
C GLY A 225 7.30 18.55 -8.99
N VAL A 226 6.92 17.40 -9.56
CA VAL A 226 6.31 16.29 -8.82
C VAL A 226 7.35 15.21 -8.54
N GLU A 227 7.47 14.84 -7.27
CA GLU A 227 8.26 13.71 -6.80
C GLU A 227 7.32 12.55 -6.43
N ALA A 228 7.58 11.35 -6.98
CA ALA A 228 6.74 10.17 -6.78
C ALA A 228 7.57 8.99 -6.26
N ARG A 229 7.31 8.56 -5.01
CA ARG A 229 8.08 7.50 -4.35
C ARG A 229 7.20 6.43 -3.71
N LEU A 230 7.49 5.17 -3.98
CA LEU A 230 6.91 4.01 -3.32
C LEU A 230 7.59 3.76 -1.97
N SER A 231 6.77 3.42 -0.97
CA SER A 231 7.18 3.05 0.38
C SER A 231 6.33 1.89 0.90
N ASP A 232 6.55 1.46 2.14
CA ASP A 232 5.87 0.33 2.79
C ASP A 232 6.06 -1.00 2.04
N LEU A 233 7.24 -1.18 1.44
CA LEU A 233 7.65 -2.38 0.71
C LEU A 233 8.28 -3.43 1.64
N ASP A 234 7.63 -3.71 2.76
CA ASP A 234 8.05 -4.79 3.65
C ASP A 234 7.52 -6.12 3.12
N LEU A 235 8.36 -7.15 3.09
CA LEU A 235 7.97 -8.48 2.62
C LEU A 235 6.86 -9.03 3.54
N LYS A 236 5.71 -9.37 2.95
CA LYS A 236 4.64 -10.06 3.69
C LYS A 236 5.12 -11.47 4.05
N GLN A 237 4.57 -11.99 5.14
CA GLN A 237 5.00 -13.27 5.68
C GLN A 237 4.04 -14.40 5.28
N PRO A 238 4.54 -15.63 5.07
CA PRO A 238 3.76 -16.79 4.61
C PRO A 238 2.51 -17.09 5.45
N GLU A 239 2.53 -16.84 6.76
CA GLU A 239 1.44 -17.14 7.70
C GLU A 239 0.19 -16.28 7.42
N LYS A 240 0.29 -15.29 6.53
CA LYS A 240 -0.86 -14.48 6.08
C LYS A 240 -1.67 -15.19 4.99
N LEU A 241 -1.21 -16.30 4.41
CA LEU A 241 -1.86 -16.97 3.29
C LEU A 241 -3.32 -17.32 3.60
N ASP A 242 -3.59 -17.98 4.72
CA ASP A 242 -4.95 -18.40 5.09
C ASP A 242 -5.89 -17.21 5.24
N LYS A 243 -5.39 -16.10 5.79
CA LYS A 243 -6.15 -14.85 5.85
C LYS A 243 -6.46 -14.32 4.45
N TRP A 244 -5.52 -14.37 3.52
CA TRP A 244 -5.74 -13.90 2.16
C TRP A 244 -6.72 -14.79 1.39
N ARG A 245 -6.65 -16.11 1.59
CA ARG A 245 -7.61 -17.09 1.05
C ARG A 245 -9.02 -16.82 1.58
N ALA A 246 -9.18 -16.73 2.89
CA ALA A 246 -10.48 -16.47 3.51
C ALA A 246 -11.12 -15.16 3.01
N VAL A 247 -10.31 -14.11 2.81
CA VAL A 247 -10.81 -12.87 2.20
C VAL A 247 -11.23 -13.10 0.75
N GLU A 248 -10.42 -13.76 -0.07
CA GLU A 248 -10.73 -13.99 -1.48
C GLU A 248 -11.97 -14.88 -1.65
N GLU A 249 -12.08 -15.96 -0.90
CA GLU A 249 -13.26 -16.84 -0.85
C GLU A 249 -14.51 -16.07 -0.45
N ALA A 250 -14.45 -15.24 0.58
CA ALA A 250 -15.58 -14.43 0.99
C ALA A 250 -16.01 -13.44 -0.12
N LEU A 251 -15.07 -12.80 -0.82
CA LEU A 251 -15.40 -11.91 -1.94
C LEU A 251 -16.10 -12.63 -3.10
N ILE A 252 -15.75 -13.89 -3.34
CA ILE A 252 -16.35 -14.74 -4.38
C ILE A 252 -17.71 -15.26 -3.93
N ASN A 253 -17.75 -15.97 -2.79
CA ASN A 253 -18.91 -16.73 -2.33
C ASN A 253 -20.05 -15.82 -1.86
N GLU A 254 -19.74 -14.65 -1.29
CA GLU A 254 -20.74 -13.66 -0.88
C GLU A 254 -21.14 -12.72 -2.05
N GLY A 255 -20.67 -12.96 -3.29
CA GLY A 255 -21.14 -12.26 -4.49
C GLY A 255 -20.60 -10.85 -4.72
N TRP A 256 -19.64 -10.37 -3.92
CA TRP A 256 -19.13 -8.99 -3.97
C TRP A 256 -18.49 -8.61 -5.30
N TYR A 257 -17.89 -9.55 -6.01
CA TYR A 257 -17.31 -9.30 -7.34
C TYR A 257 -18.38 -9.01 -8.40
N GLN A 258 -19.57 -9.61 -8.30
CA GLN A 258 -20.59 -9.62 -9.36
C GLN A 258 -21.78 -8.70 -9.04
N ASN A 259 -21.72 -7.91 -7.96
CA ASN A 259 -22.85 -7.15 -7.40
C ASN A 259 -24.03 -8.05 -7.02
N ARG A 260 -23.75 -9.21 -6.42
CA ARG A 260 -24.74 -10.24 -6.00
C ARG A 260 -24.81 -10.43 -4.49
N GLU A 261 -24.21 -9.52 -3.72
CA GLU A 261 -24.40 -9.47 -2.27
C GLU A 261 -25.91 -9.31 -1.89
N PRO A 262 -26.31 -9.69 -0.66
CA PRO A 262 -27.71 -9.60 -0.23
C PRO A 262 -28.31 -8.20 -0.37
N GLU A 263 -29.62 -8.11 -0.66
CA GLU A 263 -30.33 -6.87 -0.97
C GLU A 263 -30.24 -5.83 0.16
N GLU A 264 -30.16 -6.28 1.42
CA GLU A 264 -30.07 -5.42 2.61
C GLU A 264 -28.78 -4.61 2.66
N VAL A 265 -27.72 -5.08 1.99
CA VAL A 265 -26.40 -4.44 1.96
C VAL A 265 -25.97 -4.02 0.56
N TRP A 266 -26.76 -4.36 -0.46
CA TRP A 266 -26.46 -4.10 -1.86
C TRP A 266 -26.44 -2.59 -2.14
N LYS A 267 -25.44 -2.18 -2.94
CA LYS A 267 -25.34 -0.82 -3.48
C LYS A 267 -24.84 -0.86 -4.91
N GLU A 268 -25.44 -0.04 -5.75
CA GLU A 268 -24.99 0.18 -7.13
C GLU A 268 -23.51 0.61 -7.15
N GLU A 269 -22.68 -0.11 -7.91
CA GLU A 269 -21.28 0.22 -8.10
C GLU A 269 -21.12 1.32 -9.17
N LYS A 270 -20.59 2.48 -8.78
CA LYS A 270 -20.42 3.66 -9.67
C LYS A 270 -18.96 4.04 -9.91
N VAL A 271 -18.04 3.39 -9.21
CA VAL A 271 -16.63 3.79 -9.16
C VAL A 271 -15.77 2.84 -9.98
N CYS A 272 -16.04 1.54 -9.88
CA CYS A 272 -15.20 0.52 -10.50
C CYS A 272 -15.22 0.59 -12.02
N LEU A 273 -14.05 0.46 -12.66
CA LEU A 273 -13.94 0.41 -14.12
C LEU A 273 -14.78 -0.72 -14.76
N LEU A 274 -15.02 -1.80 -14.01
CA LEU A 274 -15.77 -2.98 -14.45
C LEU A 274 -17.30 -2.85 -14.27
N SER A 275 -17.79 -1.73 -13.73
CA SER A 275 -19.21 -1.56 -13.43
C SER A 275 -20.07 -1.21 -14.64
N ILE A 276 -19.43 -1.10 -15.82
CA ILE A 276 -20.08 -0.87 -17.13
C ILE A 276 -20.82 -2.14 -17.58
#